data_AF-A0A938R7E1-F1
#
_entry.id   AF-A0A938R7E1-F1
#
_cell.length_a   1.000
_cell.length_b   1.000
_cell.length_c   1.000
_cell.angle_alpha   90.00
_cell.angle_beta   90.00
_cell.angle_gamma   90.00
#
_symmetry.space_group_name_H-M   'P 1'
#
loop_
_entity.id
_entity.type
_entity.pdbx_description
1 polymer ?
#
loop_
_entity_poly.entity_id
_entity_poly.type
_entity_poly.pdbx_seq_one_letter_code
_entity_poly.pdbx_strand_id
1 'polypeptide(L)'
;MGKRIDRNMTVKEVLDQYPETAKVFQKYNLLIVGKSCGPHEPMAFFTKAHGVEYEQFAQELEAAISEKPGKIEAIEIDPSLIGDTIYQKFVKTALIISVTTGCLYGAIKLFEAGMGGSFDVLSKRAIQMHGSSQLVGWVGLYIMGFFYFILPRLKGTTLVRRKWANLSYYLVLAGLIIRALFYYVEESNTPLYPLIAGVLDTGAAAIFLVVCLRTLKQSTEPKGIQDNFLLAGMVWFLISGIVYSILNLQLYLGQFPSDNPLIAGSVLPYLFSAWVHLFLMGFVFNFIFGISAKTMPSFLDTPPVREGLIRKFFYIYNIGLIGYVVSALTRIQGIYFVTLLIIS
;
A
#
# COMPACT_ATOMS: atom_id res chain seq x y z
N MET A 1 -36.66 24.73 -17.96
CA MET A 1 -36.68 23.77 -16.83
C MET A 1 -35.39 23.94 -16.06
N GLY A 2 -35.43 24.03 -14.74
CA GLY A 2 -34.20 24.06 -13.92
C GLY A 2 -33.46 22.72 -14.01
N LYS A 3 -32.12 22.75 -13.91
CA LYS A 3 -31.32 21.51 -13.73
C LYS A 3 -31.77 20.84 -12.42
N ARG A 4 -32.15 19.56 -12.48
CA ARG A 4 -32.42 18.67 -11.33
C ARG A 4 -31.13 18.13 -10.73
N ILE A 5 -30.09 17.98 -11.56
CA ILE A 5 -28.77 17.50 -11.16
C ILE A 5 -27.85 18.69 -10.85
N ASP A 6 -27.37 18.75 -9.61
CA ASP A 6 -26.41 19.75 -9.14
C ASP A 6 -24.99 19.17 -9.00
N ARG A 7 -23.97 20.04 -9.04
CA ARG A 7 -22.56 19.65 -8.93
C ARG A 7 -22.20 19.10 -7.54
N ASN A 8 -22.91 19.58 -6.52
CA ASN A 8 -22.66 19.28 -5.11
C ASN A 8 -23.48 18.11 -4.59
N MET A 9 -24.50 17.66 -5.34
CA MET A 9 -25.20 16.42 -5.02
C MET A 9 -24.20 15.26 -5.00
N THR A 10 -24.32 14.42 -3.99
CA THR A 10 -23.51 13.22 -3.88
C THR A 10 -24.01 12.15 -4.86
N VAL A 11 -23.11 11.25 -5.25
CA VAL A 11 -23.48 10.09 -6.08
C VAL A 11 -24.60 9.29 -5.43
N LYS A 12 -24.55 9.15 -4.09
CA LYS A 12 -25.60 8.49 -3.32
C LYS A 12 -26.94 9.19 -3.44
N GLU A 13 -27.01 10.50 -3.20
CA GLU A 13 -28.26 11.26 -3.28
C GLU A 13 -28.90 11.15 -4.66
N VAL A 14 -28.10 11.20 -5.73
CA VAL A 14 -28.60 11.05 -7.11
C VAL A 14 -29.14 9.65 -7.36
N LEU A 15 -28.44 8.60 -6.91
CA LEU A 15 -28.90 7.22 -7.08
C LEU A 15 -30.12 6.88 -6.23
N ASP A 16 -30.21 7.44 -5.01
CA ASP A 16 -31.35 7.25 -4.10
C ASP A 16 -32.58 8.00 -4.62
N GLN A 17 -32.41 9.20 -5.18
CA GLN A 17 -33.50 10.03 -5.69
C GLN A 17 -33.92 9.65 -7.12
N TYR A 18 -32.99 9.19 -7.96
CA TYR A 18 -33.19 8.85 -9.36
C TYR A 18 -32.52 7.51 -9.72
N PRO A 19 -33.08 6.36 -9.30
CA PRO A 19 -32.45 5.05 -9.49
C PRO A 19 -32.17 4.70 -10.97
N GLU A 20 -32.95 5.24 -11.90
CA GLU A 20 -32.76 5.10 -13.36
C GLU A 20 -31.43 5.68 -13.86
N THR A 21 -30.80 6.57 -13.11
CA THR A 21 -29.49 7.13 -13.45
C THR A 21 -28.35 6.14 -13.30
N ALA A 22 -28.56 5.02 -12.61
CA ALA A 22 -27.53 4.03 -12.35
C ALA A 22 -26.93 3.42 -13.64
N LYS A 23 -27.70 3.39 -14.75
CA LYS A 23 -27.19 3.01 -16.09
C LYS A 23 -26.11 3.96 -16.63
N VAL A 24 -26.23 5.25 -16.30
CA VAL A 24 -25.24 6.27 -16.68
C VAL A 24 -23.97 6.07 -15.85
N PHE A 25 -24.10 5.86 -14.54
CA PHE A 25 -22.95 5.48 -13.70
C PHE A 25 -22.28 4.19 -14.21
N GLN A 26 -23.04 3.20 -14.66
CA GLN A 26 -22.48 1.98 -15.26
C GLN A 26 -21.71 2.26 -16.54
N LYS A 27 -22.26 3.09 -17.44
CA LYS A 27 -21.62 3.46 -18.71
C LYS A 27 -20.22 4.03 -18.52
N TYR A 28 -20.02 4.82 -17.47
CA TYR A 28 -18.73 5.42 -17.14
C TYR A 28 -17.87 4.53 -16.20
N ASN A 29 -18.27 3.28 -15.93
CA ASN A 29 -17.65 2.39 -14.93
C ASN A 29 -17.55 3.02 -13.52
N LEU A 30 -18.50 3.89 -13.21
CA LEU A 30 -18.59 4.69 -12.00
C LEU A 30 -19.55 4.12 -10.95
N LEU A 31 -20.14 2.95 -11.19
CA LEU A 31 -20.89 2.25 -10.14
C LEU A 31 -19.89 1.73 -9.10
N ILE A 32 -19.69 2.52 -8.03
CA ILE A 32 -19.03 2.01 -6.83
C ILE A 32 -19.98 1.03 -6.21
N VAL A 33 -19.53 -0.21 -6.12
CA VAL A 33 -20.37 -1.24 -5.58
C VAL A 33 -20.23 -1.36 -4.08
N GLY A 34 -21.39 -1.29 -3.46
CA GLY A 34 -21.72 -1.50 -2.07
C GLY A 34 -23.24 -1.43 -2.02
N LYS A 35 -23.89 -2.28 -1.21
CA LYS A 35 -25.34 -2.28 -1.04
C LYS A 35 -25.84 -0.83 -0.92
N SER A 36 -26.64 -0.39 -1.89
CA SER A 36 -27.51 0.80 -1.80
C SER A 36 -26.84 2.12 -1.38
N CYS A 37 -25.55 2.33 -1.67
CA CYS A 37 -24.88 3.60 -1.34
C CYS A 37 -23.82 3.91 -2.40
N GLY A 38 -24.11 4.84 -3.30
CA GLY A 38 -23.03 5.56 -3.98
C GLY A 38 -22.07 6.21 -2.96
N PRO A 39 -20.86 6.62 -3.36
CA PRO A 39 -20.01 7.40 -2.47
C PRO A 39 -20.74 8.67 -2.01
N HIS A 40 -20.49 9.09 -0.77
CA HIS A 40 -20.93 10.39 -0.23
C HIS A 40 -20.12 11.58 -0.81
N GLU A 41 -19.51 11.38 -1.97
CA GLU A 41 -18.67 12.36 -2.64
C GLU A 41 -19.52 13.20 -3.60
N PRO A 42 -19.33 14.53 -3.65
CA PRO A 42 -19.97 15.40 -4.63
C PRO A 42 -19.70 14.93 -6.06
N MET A 43 -20.70 15.00 -6.94
CA MET A 43 -20.58 14.56 -8.33
C MET A 43 -19.42 15.23 -9.09
N ALA A 44 -19.18 16.53 -8.86
CA ALA A 44 -18.07 17.22 -9.51
C ALA A 44 -16.69 16.68 -9.09
N PHE A 45 -16.53 16.35 -7.81
CA PHE A 45 -15.31 15.71 -7.31
C PHE A 45 -15.14 14.33 -7.93
N PHE A 46 -16.22 13.55 -7.91
CA PHE A 46 -16.24 12.18 -8.39
C PHE A 46 -15.91 12.08 -9.89
N THR A 47 -16.60 12.85 -10.73
CA THR A 47 -16.32 12.90 -12.19
C THR A 47 -14.88 13.35 -12.47
N LYS A 48 -14.36 14.37 -11.78
CA LYS A 48 -12.97 14.83 -11.93
C LYS A 48 -11.95 13.75 -11.53
N ALA A 49 -12.16 13.05 -10.42
CA ALA A 49 -11.27 11.97 -9.96
C ALA A 49 -11.17 10.83 -11.00
N HIS A 50 -12.27 10.57 -11.70
CA HIS A 50 -12.37 9.55 -12.74
C HIS A 50 -12.06 10.06 -14.16
N GLY A 51 -11.71 11.34 -14.33
CA GLY A 51 -11.38 11.90 -15.65
C GLY A 51 -12.58 12.01 -16.59
N VAL A 52 -13.78 12.14 -16.03
CA VAL A 52 -15.04 12.30 -16.76
C VAL A 52 -15.43 13.78 -16.77
N GLU A 53 -15.82 14.30 -17.94
CA GLU A 53 -16.32 15.68 -18.07
C GLU A 53 -17.69 15.84 -17.40
N TYR A 54 -17.75 16.69 -16.37
CA TYR A 54 -18.93 16.82 -15.51
C TYR A 54 -20.18 17.26 -16.30
N GLU A 55 -20.07 18.24 -17.19
CA GLU A 55 -21.24 18.78 -17.89
C GLU A 55 -21.88 17.75 -18.83
N GLN A 56 -21.05 16.96 -19.54
CA GLN A 56 -21.52 15.86 -20.36
C GLN A 56 -22.21 14.79 -19.49
N PHE A 57 -21.58 14.42 -18.37
CA PHE A 57 -22.12 13.44 -17.43
C PHE A 57 -23.48 13.89 -16.85
N ALA A 58 -23.59 15.14 -16.41
CA ALA A 58 -24.82 15.70 -15.88
C ALA A 58 -25.96 15.74 -16.91
N GLN A 59 -25.65 16.02 -18.19
CA GLN A 59 -26.65 15.97 -19.27
C GLN A 59 -27.19 14.55 -19.50
N GLU A 60 -26.33 13.54 -19.45
CA GLU A 60 -26.75 12.15 -19.60
C GLU A 60 -27.61 11.69 -18.41
N LEU A 61 -27.30 12.13 -17.19
CA LEU A 61 -28.15 11.88 -16.02
C LEU A 61 -29.54 12.53 -16.18
N GLU A 62 -29.60 13.78 -16.62
CA GLU A 62 -30.86 14.48 -16.88
C GLU A 62 -31.69 13.82 -17.98
N ALA A 63 -31.04 13.31 -19.02
CA ALA A 63 -31.70 12.54 -20.07
C ALA A 63 -32.31 11.25 -19.50
N ALA A 64 -31.55 10.51 -18.69
CA ALA A 64 -32.05 9.30 -18.03
C ALA A 64 -33.28 9.58 -17.13
N ILE A 65 -33.27 10.68 -16.37
CA ILE A 65 -34.42 11.08 -15.53
C ILE A 65 -35.62 11.50 -16.39
N SER A 66 -35.37 12.14 -17.54
CA SER A 66 -36.43 12.62 -18.43
C SER A 66 -37.12 11.49 -19.19
N GLU A 67 -36.40 10.42 -19.51
CA GLU A 67 -36.94 9.24 -20.19
C GLU A 67 -38.01 8.50 -19.38
N LYS A 68 -38.05 8.68 -18.04
CA LYS A 68 -39.02 8.06 -17.12
C LYS A 68 -39.33 6.60 -17.49
N PRO A 69 -38.33 5.70 -17.48
CA PRO A 69 -38.54 4.33 -17.91
C PRO A 69 -39.65 3.67 -17.07
N GLY A 70 -40.68 3.14 -17.74
CA GLY A 70 -41.84 2.51 -17.10
C GLY A 70 -41.51 1.27 -16.28
N LYS A 71 -40.30 0.72 -16.45
CA LYS A 71 -39.71 -0.32 -15.62
C LYS A 71 -38.24 0.03 -15.41
N ILE A 72 -37.86 0.34 -14.18
CA ILE A 72 -36.45 0.46 -13.81
C ILE A 72 -35.92 -0.97 -13.82
N GLU A 73 -35.11 -1.32 -14.82
CA GLU A 73 -34.37 -2.57 -14.78
C GLU A 73 -33.53 -2.56 -13.50
N ALA A 74 -33.85 -3.47 -12.57
CA ALA A 74 -33.03 -3.66 -11.39
C ALA A 74 -31.65 -4.02 -11.91
N ILE A 75 -30.68 -3.13 -11.71
CA ILE A 75 -29.28 -3.45 -12.01
C ILE A 75 -28.95 -4.61 -11.09
N GLU A 76 -28.80 -5.81 -11.66
CA GLU A 76 -28.23 -6.94 -10.96
C GLU A 76 -26.80 -6.57 -10.60
N ILE A 77 -26.65 -6.05 -9.39
CA ILE A 77 -25.35 -5.82 -8.79
C ILE A 77 -24.75 -7.20 -8.60
N ASP A 78 -23.68 -7.51 -9.34
CA ASP A 78 -22.91 -8.74 -9.11
C ASP A 78 -22.65 -8.87 -7.60
N PRO A 79 -23.10 -9.95 -6.93
CA PRO A 79 -22.89 -10.15 -5.51
C PRO A 79 -21.41 -10.06 -5.12
N SER A 80 -20.50 -10.34 -6.05
CA SER A 80 -19.06 -10.15 -5.86
C SER A 80 -18.72 -8.68 -5.63
N LEU A 81 -19.43 -7.77 -6.25
CA LEU A 81 -19.21 -6.34 -6.14
C LEU A 81 -19.76 -5.76 -4.82
N ILE A 82 -20.70 -6.43 -4.12
CA ILE A 82 -21.24 -5.99 -2.83
C ILE A 82 -20.12 -5.88 -1.79
N GLY A 83 -19.73 -4.64 -1.48
CA GLY A 83 -18.93 -4.24 -0.32
C GLY A 83 -17.71 -5.13 -0.11
N ASP A 84 -16.69 -4.98 -0.94
CA ASP A 84 -15.43 -5.69 -0.72
C ASP A 84 -14.84 -5.29 0.64
N THR A 85 -15.03 -6.14 1.66
CA THR A 85 -14.57 -5.92 3.04
C THR A 85 -13.19 -6.54 3.30
N ILE A 86 -12.55 -7.15 2.30
CA ILE A 86 -11.29 -7.87 2.51
C ILE A 86 -10.21 -6.96 3.08
N TYR A 87 -10.17 -5.70 2.65
CA TYR A 87 -9.22 -4.70 3.12
C TYR A 87 -9.38 -4.37 4.60
N GLN A 88 -10.59 -4.52 5.17
CA GLN A 88 -10.87 -4.06 6.52
C GLN A 88 -10.03 -4.77 7.55
N LYS A 89 -9.83 -6.09 7.41
CA LYS A 89 -8.97 -6.83 8.35
C LYS A 89 -7.51 -6.40 8.26
N PHE A 90 -7.01 -6.12 7.04
CA PHE A 90 -5.64 -5.63 6.86
C PHE A 90 -5.46 -4.29 7.57
N VAL A 91 -6.35 -3.34 7.28
CA VAL A 91 -6.29 -1.98 7.84
C VAL A 91 -6.51 -2.01 9.35
N LYS A 92 -7.52 -2.73 9.86
CA LYS A 92 -7.78 -2.84 11.30
C LYS A 92 -6.59 -3.46 12.03
N THR A 93 -6.04 -4.56 11.52
CA THR A 93 -4.86 -5.20 12.12
C THR A 93 -3.64 -4.27 12.07
N ALA A 94 -3.42 -3.57 10.97
CA ALA A 94 -2.35 -2.59 10.84
C ALA A 94 -2.46 -1.45 11.87
N LEU A 95 -3.67 -0.93 12.09
CA LEU A 95 -3.92 0.10 13.10
C LEU A 95 -3.72 -0.43 14.53
N ILE A 96 -4.21 -1.64 14.82
CA ILE A 96 -4.00 -2.28 16.13
C ILE A 96 -2.50 -2.45 16.40
N ILE A 97 -1.75 -2.99 15.43
CA ILE A 97 -0.30 -3.17 15.56
C ILE A 97 0.41 -1.83 15.73
N SER A 98 0.05 -0.83 14.91
CA SER A 98 0.61 0.53 14.98
C SER A 98 0.42 1.14 16.35
N VAL A 99 -0.78 1.08 16.92
CA VAL A 99 -1.05 1.70 18.23
C VAL A 99 -0.44 0.88 19.37
N THR A 100 -0.36 -0.45 19.27
CA THR A 100 0.15 -1.32 20.34
C THR A 100 1.66 -1.54 20.28
N THR A 101 2.12 -2.58 19.58
CA THR A 101 3.53 -2.99 19.52
C THR A 101 4.39 -2.05 18.67
N GLY A 102 3.77 -1.18 17.88
CA GLY A 102 4.42 -0.10 17.16
C GLY A 102 4.71 1.11 18.07
N CYS A 103 3.80 2.08 18.07
CA CYS A 103 3.96 3.41 18.63
C CYS A 103 3.95 3.41 20.16
N LEU A 104 2.99 2.74 20.82
CA LEU A 104 2.94 2.72 22.27
C LEU A 104 4.19 2.04 22.85
N TYR A 105 4.56 0.88 22.33
CA TYR A 105 5.78 0.20 22.76
C TYR A 105 7.03 1.05 22.52
N GLY A 106 7.15 1.68 21.34
CA GLY A 106 8.25 2.61 21.04
C GLY A 106 8.29 3.81 21.99
N ALA A 107 7.13 4.40 22.31
CA ALA A 107 7.02 5.52 23.24
C ALA A 107 7.43 5.14 24.67
N ILE A 108 6.98 3.97 25.17
CA ILE A 108 7.40 3.44 26.47
C ILE A 108 8.92 3.29 26.50
N LYS A 109 9.52 2.72 25.46
CA LYS A 109 10.96 2.52 25.35
C LYS A 109 11.76 3.83 25.29
N LEU A 110 11.26 4.84 24.57
CA LEU A 110 11.86 6.17 24.56
C LEU A 110 11.74 6.87 25.92
N PHE A 111 10.61 6.70 26.60
CA PHE A 111 10.38 7.27 27.93
C PHE A 111 11.30 6.63 28.98
N GLU A 112 11.46 5.31 28.98
CA GLU A 112 12.42 4.59 29.83
C GLU A 112 13.85 5.10 29.62
N ALA A 113 14.27 5.30 28.37
CA ALA A 113 15.58 5.89 28.06
C ALA A 113 15.69 7.34 28.57
N GLY A 114 14.64 8.15 28.40
CA GLY A 114 14.59 9.54 28.86
C GLY A 114 14.66 9.71 30.37
N MET A 115 14.21 8.73 31.16
CA MET A 115 14.24 8.75 32.64
C MET A 115 15.62 8.40 33.24
N GLY A 116 16.69 8.37 32.44
CA GLY A 116 18.04 8.03 32.88
C GLY A 116 18.45 6.59 32.55
N GLY A 117 17.68 5.88 31.73
CA GLY A 117 18.13 4.66 31.07
C GLY A 117 19.13 4.95 29.94
N SER A 118 19.96 3.98 29.56
CA SER A 118 20.74 4.07 28.32
C SER A 118 19.96 3.52 27.13
N PHE A 119 20.31 3.91 25.90
CA PHE A 119 19.78 3.23 24.71
C PHE A 119 20.19 1.75 24.65
N ASP A 120 21.22 1.34 25.38
CA ASP A 120 21.59 -0.08 25.57
C ASP A 120 20.58 -0.85 26.43
N VAL A 121 19.72 -0.17 27.20
CA VAL A 121 18.59 -0.79 27.93
C VAL A 121 17.53 -1.33 26.94
N LEU A 122 17.51 -0.82 25.70
CA LEU A 122 16.66 -1.35 24.65
C LEU A 122 17.23 -2.67 24.15
N SER A 123 16.70 -3.77 24.68
CA SER A 123 17.08 -5.09 24.20
C SER A 123 16.94 -5.13 22.68
N LYS A 124 17.95 -5.68 22.00
CA LYS A 124 17.93 -5.86 20.53
C LYS A 124 16.61 -6.49 20.04
N ARG A 125 16.09 -7.43 20.84
CA ARG A 125 14.79 -8.09 20.65
C ARG A 125 13.64 -7.08 20.59
N ALA A 126 13.62 -6.11 21.50
CA ALA A 126 12.65 -5.02 21.52
C ALA A 126 12.73 -4.16 20.25
N ILE A 127 13.94 -3.79 19.81
CA ILE A 127 14.14 -2.97 18.61
C ILE A 127 13.65 -3.71 17.36
N GLN A 128 14.00 -4.99 17.23
CA GLN A 128 13.60 -5.79 16.08
C GLN A 128 12.09 -6.09 16.06
N MET A 129 11.48 -6.33 17.22
CA MET A 129 10.03 -6.49 17.36
C MET A 129 9.31 -5.19 16.97
N HIS A 130 9.73 -4.05 17.53
CA HIS A 130 9.19 -2.73 17.19
C HIS A 130 9.31 -2.43 15.68
N GLY A 131 10.50 -2.61 15.11
CA GLY A 131 10.77 -2.35 13.70
C GLY A 131 9.93 -3.24 12.77
N SER A 132 9.78 -4.52 13.09
CA SER A 132 8.94 -5.45 12.32
C SER A 132 7.45 -5.06 12.40
N SER A 133 6.98 -4.67 13.60
CA SER A 133 5.62 -4.18 13.82
C SER A 133 5.33 -2.89 13.05
N GLN A 134 6.27 -1.94 13.01
CA GLN A 134 6.10 -0.68 12.27
C GLN A 134 6.14 -0.89 10.75
N LEU A 135 7.14 -1.61 10.24
CA LEU A 135 7.35 -1.76 8.80
C LEU A 135 6.33 -2.71 8.18
N VAL A 136 6.41 -4.00 8.50
CA VAL A 136 5.55 -5.01 7.86
C VAL A 136 4.15 -5.03 8.49
N GLY A 137 4.09 -4.91 9.82
CA GLY A 137 2.84 -5.01 10.57
C GLY A 137 1.89 -3.81 10.43
N TRP A 138 2.41 -2.59 10.40
CA TRP A 138 1.60 -1.41 10.16
C TRP A 138 1.64 -1.02 8.70
N VAL A 139 2.78 -0.50 8.20
CA VAL A 139 2.83 0.11 6.87
C VAL A 139 2.54 -0.92 5.77
N GLY A 140 3.15 -2.11 5.85
CA GLY A 140 2.96 -3.20 4.91
C GLY A 140 1.50 -3.66 4.82
N LEU A 141 0.92 -4.09 5.95
CA LEU A 141 -0.49 -4.50 6.00
C LEU A 141 -1.44 -3.37 5.58
N TYR A 142 -1.18 -2.13 6.00
CA TYR A 142 -2.03 -0.99 5.63
C TYR A 142 -2.04 -0.78 4.11
N ILE A 143 -0.87 -0.68 3.47
CA ILE A 143 -0.77 -0.48 2.03
C ILE A 143 -1.37 -1.67 1.27
N MET A 144 -1.10 -2.91 1.69
CA MET A 144 -1.69 -4.09 1.04
C MET A 144 -3.22 -4.06 1.07
N GLY A 145 -3.79 -3.82 2.25
CA GLY A 145 -5.25 -3.72 2.43
C GLY A 145 -5.85 -2.57 1.63
N PHE A 146 -5.34 -1.36 1.85
CA PHE A 146 -5.76 -0.16 1.15
C PHE A 146 -5.69 -0.35 -0.36
N PHE A 147 -4.63 -0.99 -0.87
CA PHE A 147 -4.46 -1.15 -2.30
C PHE A 147 -5.39 -2.20 -2.90
N TYR A 148 -5.64 -3.31 -2.20
CA TYR A 148 -6.69 -4.25 -2.62
C TYR A 148 -8.07 -3.59 -2.72
N PHE A 149 -8.33 -2.57 -1.89
CA PHE A 149 -9.54 -1.77 -1.96
C PHE A 149 -9.52 -0.75 -3.12
N ILE A 150 -8.44 0.03 -3.27
CA ILE A 150 -8.43 1.16 -4.20
C ILE A 150 -8.13 0.73 -5.63
N LEU A 151 -7.30 -0.30 -5.86
CA LEU A 151 -6.85 -0.69 -7.19
C LEU A 151 -8.01 -1.03 -8.15
N PRO A 152 -8.96 -1.90 -7.77
CA PRO A 152 -10.09 -2.21 -8.66
C PRO A 152 -10.92 -0.96 -8.97
N ARG A 153 -11.08 -0.04 -8.01
CA ARG A 153 -11.82 1.22 -8.19
C ARG A 153 -11.10 2.20 -9.11
N LEU A 154 -9.78 2.31 -9.00
CA LEU A 154 -8.96 3.14 -9.89
C LEU A 154 -8.94 2.63 -11.32
N LYS A 155 -9.26 1.35 -11.52
CA LYS A 155 -9.12 0.66 -12.80
C LYS A 155 -10.44 0.16 -13.37
N GLY A 156 -11.57 0.51 -12.74
CA GLY A 156 -12.90 0.09 -13.19
C GLY A 156 -13.06 -1.44 -13.25
N THR A 157 -12.37 -2.19 -12.38
CA THR A 157 -12.41 -3.67 -12.36
C THR A 157 -12.85 -4.20 -11.01
N THR A 158 -12.88 -5.54 -10.89
CA THR A 158 -13.01 -6.25 -9.61
C THR A 158 -11.68 -6.83 -9.16
N LEU A 159 -11.52 -7.03 -7.86
CA LEU A 159 -10.32 -7.67 -7.31
C LEU A 159 -10.28 -9.16 -7.69
N VAL A 160 -9.21 -9.55 -8.39
CA VAL A 160 -9.00 -10.94 -8.81
C VAL A 160 -8.55 -11.81 -7.64
N ARG A 161 -9.00 -13.08 -7.59
CA ARG A 161 -8.44 -14.11 -6.69
C ARG A 161 -8.43 -13.72 -5.21
N ARG A 162 -9.57 -13.29 -4.67
CA ARG A 162 -9.76 -12.87 -3.26
C ARG A 162 -9.21 -13.84 -2.21
N LYS A 163 -9.29 -15.16 -2.45
CA LYS A 163 -8.72 -16.17 -1.55
C LYS A 163 -7.20 -16.02 -1.41
N TRP A 164 -6.50 -15.66 -2.48
CA TRP A 164 -5.07 -15.40 -2.46
C TRP A 164 -4.74 -14.09 -1.76
N ALA A 165 -5.50 -13.02 -2.02
CA ALA A 165 -5.39 -11.80 -1.24
C ALA A 165 -5.55 -12.08 0.27
N ASN A 166 -6.52 -12.93 0.65
CA ASN A 166 -6.68 -13.37 2.04
C ASN A 166 -5.49 -14.19 2.56
N LEU A 167 -4.94 -15.10 1.76
CA LEU A 167 -3.75 -15.86 2.15
C LEU A 167 -2.57 -14.93 2.46
N SER A 168 -2.35 -13.88 1.66
CA SER A 168 -1.27 -12.91 1.89
C SER A 168 -1.36 -12.22 3.26
N TYR A 169 -2.58 -11.96 3.75
CA TYR A 169 -2.81 -11.45 5.11
C TYR A 169 -2.27 -12.41 6.18
N TYR A 170 -2.66 -13.68 6.09
CA TYR A 170 -2.30 -14.67 7.11
C TYR A 170 -0.82 -15.01 7.09
N LEU A 171 -0.17 -14.95 5.93
CA LEU A 171 1.28 -15.11 5.84
C LEU A 171 2.03 -14.02 6.61
N VAL A 172 1.66 -12.75 6.40
CA VAL A 172 2.24 -11.62 7.16
C VAL A 172 1.93 -11.76 8.65
N LEU A 173 0.68 -12.05 9.01
CA LEU A 173 0.28 -12.21 10.40
C LEU A 173 1.05 -13.34 11.10
N ALA A 174 1.22 -14.48 10.43
CA ALA A 174 2.02 -15.58 10.94
C ALA A 174 3.49 -15.17 11.13
N GLY A 175 4.08 -14.45 10.17
CA GLY A 175 5.44 -13.93 10.29
C GLY A 175 5.60 -12.96 11.48
N LEU A 176 4.62 -12.10 11.73
CA LEU A 176 4.62 -11.19 12.88
C LEU A 176 4.48 -11.93 14.21
N ILE A 177 3.60 -12.92 14.28
CA ILE A 177 3.42 -13.76 15.48
C ILE A 177 4.70 -14.56 15.77
N ILE A 178 5.31 -15.16 14.76
CA ILE A 178 6.58 -15.88 14.89
C ILE A 178 7.65 -14.96 15.46
N ARG A 179 7.81 -13.75 14.90
CA ARG A 179 8.76 -12.78 15.45
C ARG A 179 8.42 -12.44 16.92
N ALA A 180 7.17 -12.10 17.21
CA ALA A 180 6.75 -11.70 18.55
C ALA A 180 6.98 -12.79 19.61
N LEU A 181 6.70 -14.06 19.29
CA LEU A 181 6.84 -15.18 20.23
C LEU A 181 8.30 -15.62 20.39
N PHE A 182 9.02 -15.80 19.28
CA PHE A 182 10.34 -16.42 19.30
C PHE A 182 11.48 -15.43 19.65
N TYR A 183 11.24 -14.12 19.59
CA TYR A 183 12.19 -13.14 20.12
C TYR A 183 12.43 -13.30 21.63
N TYR A 184 11.47 -13.83 22.40
CA TYR A 184 11.66 -14.03 23.85
C TYR A 184 12.43 -15.30 24.21
N VAL A 185 12.36 -16.32 23.35
CA VAL A 185 12.88 -17.67 23.65
C VAL A 185 14.26 -17.91 23.03
N GLU A 186 14.62 -17.18 21.96
CA GLU A 186 15.86 -17.44 21.25
C GLU A 186 17.09 -16.79 21.91
N GLU A 187 18.04 -17.63 22.30
CA GLU A 187 19.36 -17.23 22.82
C GLU A 187 20.51 -17.46 21.82
N SER A 188 20.25 -18.08 20.65
CA SER A 188 21.31 -18.35 19.67
C SER A 188 21.72 -17.11 18.85
N ASN A 189 22.96 -17.14 18.38
CA ASN A 189 23.51 -16.18 17.43
C ASN A 189 23.14 -16.50 15.96
N THR A 190 22.34 -17.54 15.72
CA THR A 190 21.92 -17.98 14.39
C THR A 190 20.41 -18.30 14.38
N PRO A 191 19.55 -17.33 14.68
CA PRO A 191 18.12 -17.56 14.84
C PRO A 191 17.44 -18.01 13.55
N LEU A 192 16.61 -19.06 13.62
CA LEU A 192 15.86 -19.57 12.46
C LEU A 192 14.56 -18.79 12.18
N TYR A 193 13.88 -18.33 13.22
CA TYR A 193 12.54 -17.72 13.10
C TYR A 193 12.49 -16.42 12.25
N PRO A 194 13.51 -15.53 12.22
CA PRO A 194 13.49 -14.37 11.33
C PRO A 194 13.53 -14.76 9.85
N LEU A 195 14.22 -15.87 9.52
CA LEU A 195 14.23 -16.44 8.18
C LEU A 195 12.84 -16.95 7.80
N ILE A 196 12.21 -17.77 8.66
CA ILE A 196 10.86 -18.29 8.42
C ILE A 196 9.88 -17.14 8.20
N ALA A 197 9.90 -16.16 9.11
CA ALA A 197 9.03 -15.00 9.03
C ALA A 197 9.29 -14.16 7.76
N GLY A 198 10.56 -14.00 7.36
CA GLY A 198 10.93 -13.34 6.11
C GLY A 198 10.43 -14.07 4.86
N VAL A 199 10.50 -15.40 4.85
CA VAL A 199 9.98 -16.22 3.73
C VAL A 199 8.46 -16.10 3.63
N LEU A 200 7.74 -16.08 4.76
CA LEU A 200 6.30 -15.84 4.78
C LEU A 200 5.94 -14.45 4.22
N ASP A 201 6.65 -13.40 4.66
CA ASP A 201 6.44 -12.04 4.16
C ASP A 201 6.75 -11.93 2.65
N THR A 202 7.81 -12.60 2.18
CA THR A 202 8.14 -12.69 0.76
C THR A 202 7.04 -13.38 -0.04
N GLY A 203 6.49 -14.49 0.49
CA GLY A 203 5.33 -15.16 -0.10
C GLY A 203 4.11 -14.24 -0.17
N ALA A 204 3.85 -13.46 0.88
CA ALA A 204 2.78 -12.49 0.89
C ALA A 204 2.97 -11.38 -0.16
N ALA A 205 4.19 -10.84 -0.28
CA ALA A 205 4.54 -9.82 -1.28
C ALA A 205 4.40 -10.37 -2.71
N ALA A 206 4.81 -11.62 -2.95
CA ALA A 206 4.63 -12.27 -4.25
C ALA A 206 3.15 -12.45 -4.60
N ILE A 207 2.33 -12.89 -3.64
CA ILE A 207 0.89 -13.01 -3.82
C ILE A 207 0.26 -11.65 -4.10
N PHE A 208 0.63 -10.61 -3.34
CA PHE A 208 0.17 -9.25 -3.52
C PHE A 208 0.45 -8.75 -4.94
N LEU A 209 1.70 -8.85 -5.40
CA LEU A 209 2.09 -8.49 -6.76
C LEU A 209 1.26 -9.25 -7.81
N VAL A 210 1.12 -10.58 -7.68
CA VAL A 210 0.38 -11.40 -8.66
C VAL A 210 -1.11 -11.06 -8.69
N VAL A 211 -1.74 -10.85 -7.53
CA VAL A 211 -3.15 -10.45 -7.44
C VAL A 211 -3.37 -9.09 -8.10
N CYS A 212 -2.52 -8.11 -7.78
CA CYS A 212 -2.63 -6.78 -8.35
C CYS A 212 -2.34 -6.74 -9.85
N LEU A 213 -1.31 -7.46 -10.33
CA LEU A 213 -1.02 -7.58 -11.76
C LEU A 213 -2.16 -8.23 -12.54
N ARG A 214 -2.78 -9.29 -11.99
CA ARG A 214 -3.93 -9.93 -12.63
C ARG A 214 -5.15 -9.03 -12.66
N THR A 215 -5.36 -8.25 -11.60
CA THR A 215 -6.42 -7.23 -11.52
C THR A 215 -6.20 -6.14 -12.57
N LEU A 216 -4.98 -5.62 -12.69
CA LEU A 216 -4.60 -4.65 -13.72
C LEU A 216 -4.80 -5.16 -15.14
N LYS A 217 -4.51 -6.44 -15.40
CA LYS A 217 -4.70 -7.06 -16.73
C LYS A 217 -6.16 -7.17 -17.17
N GLN A 218 -7.12 -7.11 -16.25
CA GLN A 218 -8.55 -7.09 -16.58
C GLN A 218 -9.05 -5.69 -16.95
N SER A 219 -8.27 -4.65 -16.65
CA SER A 219 -8.70 -3.27 -16.83
C SER A 219 -8.57 -2.84 -18.28
N THR A 220 -9.61 -2.16 -18.76
CA THR A 220 -9.60 -1.42 -20.03
C THR A 220 -9.16 0.03 -19.85
N GLU A 221 -8.96 0.49 -18.61
CA GLU A 221 -8.52 1.85 -18.33
C GLU A 221 -7.10 2.08 -18.85
N PRO A 222 -6.83 3.24 -19.47
CA PRO A 222 -5.51 3.55 -19.98
C PRO A 222 -4.47 3.57 -18.85
N LYS A 223 -3.23 3.25 -19.23
CA LYS A 223 -2.10 3.33 -18.29
C LYS A 223 -1.75 4.80 -18.05
N GLY A 224 -1.82 5.22 -16.79
CA GLY A 224 -1.37 6.53 -16.35
C GLY A 224 0.02 6.48 -15.74
N ILE A 225 0.65 7.65 -15.54
CA ILE A 225 1.99 7.74 -14.94
C ILE A 225 2.06 7.17 -13.52
N GLN A 226 0.96 7.25 -12.77
CA GLN A 226 0.82 6.66 -11.43
C GLN A 226 1.03 5.14 -11.43
N ASP A 227 0.67 4.45 -12.51
CA ASP A 227 0.78 2.99 -12.59
C ASP A 227 2.24 2.54 -12.55
N ASN A 228 3.16 3.35 -13.06
CA ASN A 228 4.59 3.05 -13.00
C ASN A 228 5.10 3.05 -11.56
N PHE A 229 4.70 4.06 -10.78
CA PHE A 229 5.03 4.14 -9.36
C PHE A 229 4.40 2.99 -8.58
N LEU A 230 3.11 2.71 -8.77
CA LEU A 230 2.43 1.60 -8.10
C LEU A 230 3.07 0.25 -8.45
N LEU A 231 3.41 0.02 -9.72
CA LEU A 231 4.10 -1.18 -10.17
C LEU A 231 5.51 -1.29 -9.56
N ALA A 232 6.30 -0.22 -9.61
CA ALA A 232 7.60 -0.18 -8.99
C ALA A 232 7.52 -0.49 -7.49
N GLY A 233 6.55 0.11 -6.78
CA GLY A 233 6.30 -0.15 -5.37
C GLY A 233 6.04 -1.63 -5.07
N MET A 234 5.17 -2.28 -5.86
CA MET A 234 4.89 -3.72 -5.69
C MET A 234 6.11 -4.60 -5.98
N VAL A 235 6.89 -4.26 -7.00
CA VAL A 235 8.12 -4.98 -7.35
C VAL A 235 9.17 -4.81 -6.26
N TRP A 236 9.37 -3.59 -5.76
CA TRP A 236 10.29 -3.30 -4.67
C TRP A 236 9.87 -3.97 -3.36
N PHE A 237 8.56 -4.11 -3.10
CA PHE A 237 8.10 -4.86 -1.92
C PHE A 237 8.52 -6.33 -1.99
N LEU A 238 8.37 -6.96 -3.16
CA LEU A 238 8.85 -8.32 -3.39
C LEU A 238 10.38 -8.42 -3.27
N ILE A 239 11.12 -7.51 -3.90
CA ILE A 239 12.59 -7.47 -3.81
C ILE A 239 13.03 -7.29 -2.35
N SER A 240 12.40 -6.38 -1.61
CA SER A 240 12.66 -6.14 -0.19
C SER A 240 12.45 -7.42 0.64
N GLY A 241 11.36 -8.15 0.39
CA GLY A 241 11.13 -9.46 1.01
C GLY A 241 12.23 -10.47 0.71
N ILE A 242 12.57 -10.64 -0.57
CA ILE A 242 13.64 -11.57 -1.02
C ILE A 242 14.98 -11.22 -0.34
N VAL A 243 15.36 -9.94 -0.36
CA VAL A 243 16.60 -9.47 0.28
C VAL A 243 16.57 -9.75 1.78
N TYR A 244 15.46 -9.48 2.47
CA TYR A 244 15.33 -9.79 3.89
C TYR A 244 15.47 -11.29 4.17
N SER A 245 14.83 -12.14 3.38
CA SER A 245 14.97 -13.60 3.49
C SER A 245 16.40 -14.07 3.28
N ILE A 246 17.10 -13.52 2.27
CA ILE A 246 18.51 -13.86 2.01
C ILE A 246 19.38 -13.43 3.19
N LEU A 247 19.23 -12.20 3.69
CA LEU A 247 20.01 -11.72 4.83
C LEU A 247 19.78 -12.59 6.07
N ASN A 248 18.55 -13.02 6.33
CA ASN A 248 18.27 -13.89 7.47
C ASN A 248 18.69 -15.35 7.23
N LEU A 249 18.78 -15.81 5.98
CA LEU A 249 19.41 -17.09 5.65
C LEU A 249 20.91 -17.04 5.92
N GLN A 250 21.59 -15.97 5.51
CA GLN A 250 23.01 -15.77 5.79
C GLN A 250 23.29 -15.69 7.29
N LEU A 251 22.42 -15.03 8.04
CA LEU A 251 22.46 -15.00 9.51
C LEU A 251 22.32 -16.40 10.10
N TYR A 252 21.31 -17.17 9.66
CA TYR A 252 21.10 -18.54 10.11
C TYR A 252 22.28 -19.46 9.79
N LEU A 253 22.95 -19.25 8.66
CA LEU A 253 24.17 -19.97 8.26
C LEU A 253 25.44 -19.46 8.97
N GLY A 254 25.34 -18.51 9.90
CA GLY A 254 26.47 -18.01 10.69
C GLY A 254 27.41 -17.05 9.94
N GLN A 255 26.99 -16.45 8.84
CA GLN A 255 27.83 -15.55 8.02
C GLN A 255 28.05 -14.16 8.64
N PHE A 256 27.39 -13.85 9.75
CA PHE A 256 27.54 -12.59 10.49
C PHE A 256 28.04 -12.84 11.92
N PRO A 257 29.25 -13.40 12.11
CA PRO A 257 29.81 -13.58 13.44
C PRO A 257 30.07 -12.23 14.08
N SER A 258 29.74 -12.11 15.37
CA SER A 258 30.05 -10.92 16.15
C SER A 258 30.12 -11.27 17.63
N ASP A 259 31.19 -10.81 18.27
CA ASP A 259 31.37 -10.89 19.73
C ASP A 259 30.70 -9.72 20.46
N ASN A 260 30.30 -8.67 19.74
CA ASN A 260 29.57 -7.54 20.32
C ASN A 260 28.13 -7.97 20.67
N PRO A 261 27.75 -7.96 21.96
CA PRO A 261 26.42 -8.40 22.42
C PRO A 261 25.24 -7.62 21.83
N LEU A 262 25.46 -6.39 21.37
CA LEU A 262 24.42 -5.53 20.79
C LEU A 262 24.00 -5.96 19.37
N ILE A 263 24.89 -6.65 18.65
CA ILE A 263 24.68 -7.03 17.24
C ILE A 263 24.85 -8.53 16.98
N ALA A 264 25.35 -9.31 17.94
CA ALA A 264 25.43 -10.77 17.85
C ALA A 264 24.04 -11.38 17.60
N GLY A 265 23.92 -12.25 16.60
CA GLY A 265 22.65 -12.87 16.19
C GLY A 265 21.71 -11.98 15.39
N SER A 266 22.20 -10.93 14.74
CA SER A 266 21.42 -10.06 13.85
C SER A 266 22.15 -9.82 12.54
N VAL A 267 21.36 -9.46 11.53
CA VAL A 267 21.91 -8.90 10.28
C VAL A 267 22.73 -7.65 10.59
N LEU A 268 23.86 -7.50 9.89
CA LEU A 268 24.74 -6.34 10.03
C LEU A 268 23.96 -5.01 9.87
N PRO A 269 24.18 -4.00 10.74
CA PRO A 269 23.37 -2.78 10.75
C PRO A 269 23.28 -2.06 9.41
N TYR A 270 24.36 -2.01 8.63
CA TYR A 270 24.36 -1.34 7.33
C TYR A 270 23.53 -2.11 6.28
N LEU A 271 23.53 -3.45 6.31
CA LEU A 271 22.70 -4.28 5.43
C LEU A 271 21.22 -4.18 5.83
N PHE A 272 20.95 -4.18 7.13
CA PHE A 272 19.60 -3.97 7.64
C PHE A 272 19.07 -2.58 7.26
N SER A 273 19.90 -1.52 7.39
CA SER A 273 19.57 -0.17 6.93
C SER A 273 19.29 -0.13 5.43
N ALA A 274 20.09 -0.81 4.61
CA ALA A 274 19.85 -0.93 3.17
C ALA A 274 18.49 -1.57 2.87
N TRP A 275 18.13 -2.62 3.60
CA TRP A 275 16.82 -3.25 3.49
C TRP A 275 15.68 -2.31 3.90
N VAL A 276 15.82 -1.55 4.98
CA VAL A 276 14.81 -0.55 5.40
C VAL A 276 14.57 0.48 4.30
N HIS A 277 15.63 0.94 3.62
CA HIS A 277 15.49 1.87 2.49
C HIS A 277 14.81 1.22 1.29
N LEU A 278 15.12 -0.04 0.96
CA LEU A 278 14.37 -0.79 -0.06
C LEU A 278 12.88 -0.85 0.26
N PHE A 279 12.53 -1.10 1.52
CA PHE A 279 11.14 -1.16 1.96
C PHE A 279 10.47 0.21 1.91
N LEU A 280 11.04 1.22 2.54
CA LEU A 280 10.44 2.55 2.61
C LEU A 280 10.50 3.24 1.25
N MET A 281 11.69 3.49 0.73
CA MET A 281 11.86 4.26 -0.50
C MET A 281 11.36 3.48 -1.73
N GLY A 282 11.66 2.18 -1.78
CA GLY A 282 11.26 1.33 -2.90
C GLY A 282 9.77 1.03 -2.90
N PHE A 283 9.22 0.55 -1.80
CA PHE A 283 7.81 0.17 -1.73
C PHE A 283 6.91 1.33 -1.31
N VAL A 284 7.08 1.86 -0.10
CA VAL A 284 6.14 2.81 0.52
C VAL A 284 6.05 4.12 -0.26
N PHE A 285 7.18 4.76 -0.54
CA PHE A 285 7.21 6.06 -1.20
C PHE A 285 6.76 5.99 -2.66
N ASN A 286 7.10 4.93 -3.39
CA ASN A 286 6.53 4.73 -4.73
C ASN A 286 4.99 4.64 -4.65
N PHE A 287 4.42 3.95 -3.66
CA PHE A 287 2.96 3.96 -3.45
C PHE A 287 2.40 5.36 -3.15
N ILE A 288 3.06 6.11 -2.27
CA ILE A 288 2.68 7.48 -1.94
C ILE A 288 2.69 8.35 -3.20
N PHE A 289 3.80 8.37 -3.95
CA PHE A 289 3.91 9.16 -5.18
C PHE A 289 2.87 8.77 -6.22
N GLY A 290 2.63 7.47 -6.42
CA GLY A 290 1.63 6.99 -7.36
C GLY A 290 0.22 7.47 -7.01
N ILE A 291 -0.21 7.26 -5.76
CA ILE A 291 -1.53 7.71 -5.31
C ILE A 291 -1.64 9.23 -5.31
N SER A 292 -0.65 9.94 -4.75
CA SER A 292 -0.66 11.40 -4.65
C SER A 292 -0.69 12.08 -6.03
N ALA A 293 0.04 11.55 -7.02
CA ALA A 293 0.02 12.09 -8.38
C ALA A 293 -1.37 12.02 -9.03
N LYS A 294 -2.20 11.05 -8.64
CA LYS A 294 -3.56 10.89 -9.13
C LYS A 294 -4.59 11.66 -8.30
N THR A 295 -4.46 11.65 -6.97
CA THR A 295 -5.51 12.16 -6.08
C THR A 295 -5.33 13.62 -5.67
N MET A 296 -4.10 14.11 -5.49
CA MET A 296 -3.87 15.48 -5.01
C MET A 296 -4.40 16.57 -5.95
N PRO A 297 -4.28 16.45 -7.28
CA PRO A 297 -4.88 17.45 -8.18
C PRO A 297 -6.41 17.53 -8.06
N SER A 298 -7.07 16.40 -7.80
CA SER A 298 -8.51 16.34 -7.57
C SER A 298 -8.89 16.95 -6.21
N PHE A 299 -8.13 16.64 -5.15
CA PHE A 299 -8.40 17.16 -3.79
C PHE A 299 -8.16 18.67 -3.66
N LEU A 300 -7.11 19.19 -4.30
CA LEU A 300 -6.72 20.61 -4.19
C LEU A 300 -7.31 21.48 -5.30
N ASP A 301 -8.15 20.90 -6.15
CA ASP A 301 -8.69 21.54 -7.36
C ASP A 301 -7.62 22.18 -8.27
N THR A 302 -6.46 21.52 -8.40
CA THR A 302 -5.35 22.01 -9.22
C THR A 302 -5.29 21.32 -10.59
N PRO A 303 -4.57 21.89 -11.57
CA PRO A 303 -4.34 21.23 -12.86
C PRO A 303 -3.66 19.86 -12.69
N PRO A 304 -3.87 18.93 -13.65
CA PRO A 304 -3.18 17.65 -13.65
C PRO A 304 -1.65 17.79 -13.59
N VAL A 305 -0.99 16.78 -13.00
CA VAL A 305 0.46 16.77 -12.91
C VAL A 305 1.11 16.80 -14.30
N ARG A 306 2.24 17.49 -14.43
CA ARG A 306 3.03 17.49 -15.66
C ARG A 306 3.71 16.13 -15.84
N GLU A 307 3.10 15.26 -16.65
CA GLU A 307 3.57 13.87 -16.82
C GLU A 307 5.05 13.74 -17.17
N GLY A 308 5.57 14.62 -18.03
CA GLY A 308 6.99 14.60 -18.41
C GLY A 308 7.95 14.83 -17.24
N LEU A 309 7.58 15.70 -16.29
CA LEU A 309 8.39 15.96 -15.09
C LEU A 309 8.29 14.80 -14.10
N ILE A 310 7.08 14.29 -13.86
CA ILE A 310 6.84 13.14 -12.98
C ILE A 310 7.55 11.88 -13.50
N ARG A 311 7.60 11.69 -14.82
CA ARG A 311 8.34 10.59 -15.45
C ARG A 311 9.85 10.70 -15.23
N LYS A 312 10.42 11.91 -15.34
CA LYS A 312 11.85 12.13 -15.03
C LYS A 312 12.13 11.83 -13.56
N PHE A 313 11.28 12.35 -12.66
CA PHE A 313 11.37 12.08 -11.22
C PHE A 313 11.33 10.57 -10.93
N PHE A 314 10.39 9.84 -11.53
CA PHE A 314 10.29 8.37 -11.39
C PHE A 314 11.63 7.66 -11.65
N TYR A 315 12.27 7.97 -12.79
CA TYR A 315 13.53 7.32 -13.15
C TYR A 315 14.69 7.74 -12.26
N ILE A 316 14.85 9.05 -12.01
CA ILE A 316 15.92 9.58 -11.14
C ILE A 316 15.81 8.95 -9.75
N TYR A 317 14.61 8.92 -9.18
CA TYR A 317 14.34 8.36 -7.86
C TYR A 317 14.67 6.86 -7.77
N ASN A 318 14.17 6.05 -8.73
CA ASN A 318 14.39 4.59 -8.69
C ASN A 318 15.83 4.21 -9.06
N ILE A 319 16.50 4.94 -9.96
CA ILE A 319 17.93 4.76 -10.25
C ILE A 319 18.78 5.14 -9.02
N GLY A 320 18.43 6.25 -8.35
CA GLY A 320 19.01 6.63 -7.08
C GLY A 320 18.88 5.48 -6.08
N LEU A 321 17.68 4.94 -5.86
CA LEU A 321 17.51 3.83 -4.93
C LEU A 321 18.40 2.62 -5.25
N ILE A 322 18.52 2.26 -6.54
CA ILE A 322 19.44 1.19 -6.97
C ILE A 322 20.89 1.52 -6.59
N GLY A 323 21.35 2.75 -6.87
CA GLY A 323 22.68 3.22 -6.50
C GLY A 323 22.95 3.13 -5.00
N TYR A 324 21.95 3.44 -4.17
CA TYR A 324 22.07 3.42 -2.71
C TYR A 324 22.28 1.99 -2.22
N VAL A 325 21.49 1.06 -2.77
CA VAL A 325 21.57 -0.36 -2.42
C VAL A 325 22.90 -0.95 -2.86
N VAL A 326 23.35 -0.64 -4.10
CA VAL A 326 24.66 -1.06 -4.59
C VAL A 326 25.78 -0.52 -3.70
N SER A 327 25.71 0.75 -3.30
CA SER A 327 26.68 1.35 -2.37
C SER A 327 26.72 0.60 -1.03
N ALA A 328 25.55 0.32 -0.45
CA ALA A 328 25.46 -0.38 0.82
C ALA A 328 25.99 -1.82 0.76
N LEU A 329 25.76 -2.52 -0.36
CA LEU A 329 26.26 -3.87 -0.59
C LEU A 329 27.77 -3.92 -0.84
N THR A 330 28.31 -2.94 -1.58
CA THR A 330 29.74 -2.88 -1.97
C THR A 330 30.62 -2.14 -0.97
N ARG A 331 30.02 -1.45 0.01
CA ARG A 331 30.68 -0.53 0.96
C ARG A 331 31.45 0.62 0.28
N ILE A 332 31.10 0.97 -0.96
CA ILE A 332 31.75 2.06 -1.70
C ILE A 332 31.13 3.40 -1.25
N GLN A 333 31.83 4.12 -0.39
CA GLN A 333 31.38 5.41 0.19
C GLN A 333 31.17 6.52 -0.86
N GLY A 334 31.91 6.49 -1.98
CA GLY A 334 31.75 7.47 -3.06
C GLY A 334 30.37 7.40 -3.75
N ILE A 335 29.82 6.19 -3.87
CA ILE A 335 28.47 5.99 -4.42
C ILE A 335 27.42 6.47 -3.41
N TYR A 336 27.66 6.28 -2.12
CA TYR A 336 26.75 6.68 -1.04
C TYR A 336 26.42 8.18 -1.06
N PHE A 337 27.45 9.04 -1.15
CA PHE A 337 27.28 10.50 -1.17
C PHE A 337 26.53 11.01 -2.40
N VAL A 338 26.91 10.52 -3.59
CA VAL A 338 26.24 10.89 -4.84
C VAL A 338 24.78 10.46 -4.81
N THR A 339 24.50 9.32 -4.18
CA THR A 339 23.14 8.77 -4.17
C THR A 339 22.24 9.41 -3.13
N LEU A 340 22.77 9.73 -1.95
CA LEU A 340 22.03 10.54 -0.97
C LEU A 340 21.60 11.87 -1.59
N LEU A 341 22.50 12.59 -2.27
CA LEU A 341 22.19 13.85 -2.97
C LEU A 341 21.10 13.74 -4.06
N ILE A 342 20.83 12.54 -4.57
CA ILE A 342 19.80 12.29 -5.59
C ILE A 342 18.44 11.95 -4.96
N ILE A 343 18.44 11.38 -3.75
CA ILE A 343 17.23 10.90 -3.06
C ILE A 343 16.74 11.89 -1.99
N SER A 344 17.63 12.67 -1.36
CA SER A 344 17.33 13.78 -0.44
C SER A 344 17.02 15.06 -1.19
#